data_AF-A0A2M7VCL8-F1
#
_entry.id   AF-A0A2M7VCL8-F1
#
_cell.length_a   1.000
_cell.length_b   1.000
_cell.length_c   1.000
_cell.angle_alpha   90.00
_cell.angle_beta   90.00
_cell.angle_gamma   90.00
#
_symmetry.space_group_name_H-M   'P 1'
#
loop_
_entity.id
_entity.type
_entity.pdbx_description
1 polymer ?
#
loop_
_entity_poly.entity_id
_entity_poly.type
_entity_poly.pdbx_seq_one_letter_code
_entity_poly.pdbx_strand_id
1 'polypeptide(L)'
;TDECYSGPISVRIQPVKTGTETITAPEAIVPFTSSNANSNCNTYSISHTNQCATFTLTDLPSGYKITGANYKDNTHTSLTSSIANTIYVCGSEVNFGINNSTPWIQTECGDFGINSGVKNPIPANPVCGSSSGAYASLACSVGSGIVFSGDSDPNLGTTGLPSINEWLVGDATFPDLFNPAVSKKTSTAYLLSKAAQMGLTTTDLNTVPGCSDYTSCTLPANLVSGVYIVNGENVTLNLTGGGYTFSPGNYVFIIKGDLNINEKIIVPNGSTAIFSAYKITVNRTVGESEFCPAGDPPSDIEGWYSADGDFIADGTNNCATATDLRLNIAGSVVTGAAGTGLLINNRDLCAGNINSPSLYIKARPDFILNAPSVIKTSTYTWQEVAP
;
A
#
# COMPACT_ATOMS: atom_id res chain seq x y z
N THR A 1 -8.76 -4.01 21.45
CA THR A 1 -9.94 -4.88 21.29
C THR A 1 -10.16 -5.04 19.82
N ASP A 2 -9.78 -6.20 19.28
CA ASP A 2 -10.30 -6.69 18.00
C ASP A 2 -11.81 -6.41 18.03
N GLU A 3 -12.37 -5.78 17.01
CA GLU A 3 -13.77 -6.09 16.78
C GLU A 3 -13.77 -7.47 16.15
N CYS A 4 -13.62 -8.50 16.98
CA CYS A 4 -13.92 -9.85 16.58
C CYS A 4 -15.41 -9.87 16.29
N TYR A 5 -15.77 -10.22 15.06
CA TYR A 5 -17.17 -10.20 14.66
C TYR A 5 -17.90 -11.18 15.56
N SER A 6 -18.85 -10.68 16.33
CA SER A 6 -19.66 -11.46 17.26
C SER A 6 -21.14 -11.50 16.88
N GLY A 7 -21.48 -10.92 15.73
CA GLY A 7 -22.83 -10.89 15.20
C GLY A 7 -23.23 -12.19 14.50
N PRO A 8 -24.51 -12.28 14.08
CA PRO A 8 -24.98 -13.41 13.30
C PRO A 8 -24.27 -13.47 11.94
N ILE A 9 -24.00 -14.68 11.44
CA ILE A 9 -23.45 -14.92 10.11
C ILE A 9 -24.46 -15.70 9.26
N SER A 10 -24.54 -15.34 7.98
CA SER A 10 -25.25 -16.12 6.98
C SER A 10 -24.26 -16.97 6.21
N VAL A 11 -24.63 -18.20 5.86
CA VAL A 11 -23.76 -19.08 5.08
C VAL A 11 -24.52 -19.71 3.92
N ARG A 12 -23.94 -19.57 2.73
CA ARG A 12 -24.36 -20.27 1.52
C ARG A 12 -23.49 -21.49 1.30
N ILE A 13 -24.12 -22.65 1.11
CA ILE A 13 -23.42 -23.93 0.91
C ILE A 13 -23.46 -24.30 -0.56
N GLN A 14 -22.30 -24.57 -1.14
CA GLN A 14 -22.18 -25.13 -2.48
C GLN A 14 -21.54 -26.52 -2.40
N PRO A 15 -22.30 -27.61 -2.64
CA PRO A 15 -21.75 -28.96 -2.68
C PRO A 15 -20.71 -29.08 -3.80
N VAL A 16 -19.64 -29.85 -3.57
CA VAL A 16 -18.68 -30.18 -4.62
C VAL A 16 -19.33 -31.16 -5.59
N LYS A 17 -19.48 -30.76 -6.86
CA LYS A 17 -19.94 -31.67 -7.91
C LYS A 17 -18.85 -32.70 -8.22
N THR A 18 -19.03 -33.94 -7.76
CA THR A 18 -18.37 -35.12 -8.31
C THR A 18 -19.38 -35.94 -9.09
N GLY A 19 -19.57 -35.64 -10.38
CA GLY A 19 -20.41 -36.42 -11.30
C GLY A 19 -21.80 -35.83 -11.63
N THR A 20 -22.53 -36.55 -12.49
CA THR A 20 -23.84 -36.21 -13.07
C THR A 20 -25.02 -36.44 -12.12
N GLU A 21 -24.99 -35.84 -10.94
CA GLU A 21 -26.15 -35.84 -10.04
C GLU A 21 -26.84 -34.47 -10.02
N THR A 22 -28.16 -34.49 -10.14
CA THR A 22 -29.02 -33.31 -10.06
C THR A 22 -29.53 -33.19 -8.63
N ILE A 23 -29.03 -32.21 -7.87
CA ILE A 23 -29.48 -31.98 -6.49
C ILE A 23 -30.76 -31.15 -6.52
N THR A 24 -31.83 -31.70 -5.94
CA THR A 24 -33.10 -31.01 -5.69
C THR A 24 -33.30 -30.97 -4.17
N ALA A 25 -32.92 -29.88 -3.50
CA ALA A 25 -33.45 -29.44 -2.19
C ALA A 25 -32.69 -28.20 -1.65
N PRO A 26 -33.35 -27.36 -0.83
CA PRO A 26 -33.02 -25.95 -0.65
C PRO A 26 -31.93 -25.71 0.40
N GLU A 27 -31.49 -24.45 0.47
CA GLU A 27 -30.75 -23.81 1.56
C GLU A 27 -31.07 -24.44 2.94
N ALA A 28 -30.27 -25.42 3.37
CA ALA A 28 -30.33 -25.93 4.72
C ALA A 28 -29.55 -24.95 5.61
N ILE A 29 -30.26 -24.21 6.45
CA ILE A 29 -29.67 -23.46 7.57
C ILE A 29 -29.02 -24.49 8.50
N VAL A 30 -27.70 -24.63 8.42
CA VAL A 30 -26.95 -25.48 9.36
C VAL A 30 -26.95 -24.74 10.71
N PRO A 31 -27.42 -25.37 11.81
CA PRO A 31 -27.41 -24.72 13.11
C PRO A 31 -25.96 -24.49 13.57
N PHE A 32 -25.60 -23.22 13.79
CA PHE A 32 -24.35 -22.85 14.43
C PHE A 32 -24.48 -23.01 15.94
N THR A 33 -23.53 -23.70 16.55
CA THR A 33 -23.26 -23.58 17.99
C THR A 33 -22.02 -22.72 18.16
N SER A 34 -22.18 -21.45 18.56
CA SER A 34 -21.07 -20.67 19.08
C SER A 34 -20.70 -21.24 20.45
N SER A 35 -19.66 -22.06 20.55
CA SER A 35 -19.18 -22.55 21.84
C SER A 35 -17.99 -21.72 22.32
N ASN A 36 -18.20 -21.03 23.44
CA ASN A 36 -17.22 -20.40 24.33
C ASN A 36 -16.13 -19.56 23.65
N ALA A 37 -16.41 -18.26 23.63
CA ALA A 37 -15.41 -17.21 23.62
C ALA A 37 -14.30 -17.53 24.64
N ASN A 38 -13.06 -17.66 24.18
CA ASN A 38 -11.98 -17.14 25.02
C ASN A 38 -12.23 -15.63 25.12
N SER A 39 -11.82 -14.99 26.21
CA SER A 39 -12.24 -13.63 26.60
C SER A 39 -11.99 -12.52 25.57
N ASN A 40 -11.43 -12.81 24.39
CA ASN A 40 -11.02 -11.81 23.41
C ASN A 40 -11.66 -11.98 22.00
N CYS A 41 -12.21 -13.15 21.60
CA CYS A 41 -12.80 -13.35 20.25
C CYS A 41 -13.85 -14.50 20.16
N ASN A 42 -14.85 -14.35 19.27
CA ASN A 42 -15.77 -15.44 18.90
C ASN A 42 -15.13 -16.40 17.89
N THR A 43 -15.18 -17.69 18.19
CA THR A 43 -14.84 -18.78 17.26
C THR A 43 -16.14 -19.33 16.67
N TYR A 44 -16.21 -19.40 15.34
CA TYR A 44 -17.32 -20.01 14.61
C TYR A 44 -16.93 -21.43 14.22
N SER A 45 -17.89 -22.36 14.31
CA SER A 45 -17.69 -23.76 13.97
C SER A 45 -18.69 -24.18 12.90
N ILE A 46 -18.20 -24.75 11.80
CA ILE A 46 -19.03 -25.42 10.78
C ILE A 46 -18.71 -26.90 10.83
N SER A 47 -19.72 -27.75 10.93
CA SER A 47 -19.56 -29.20 10.77
C SER A 47 -20.40 -29.70 9.60
N HIS A 48 -19.83 -30.58 8.79
CA HIS A 48 -20.54 -31.19 7.67
C HIS A 48 -20.13 -32.66 7.51
N THR A 49 -21.11 -33.56 7.60
CA THR A 49 -20.86 -34.99 7.83
C THR A 49 -20.86 -35.85 6.57
N ASN A 50 -21.38 -35.36 5.43
CA ASN A 50 -21.84 -36.26 4.37
C ASN A 50 -21.09 -36.12 3.04
N GLN A 51 -20.59 -34.93 2.65
CA GLN A 51 -19.75 -34.71 1.45
C GLN A 51 -18.90 -33.45 1.62
N CYS A 52 -17.90 -33.22 0.77
CA CYS A 52 -17.18 -31.95 0.72
C CYS A 52 -18.08 -30.81 0.20
N ALA A 53 -18.00 -29.64 0.81
CA ALA A 53 -18.72 -28.46 0.34
C ALA A 53 -17.90 -27.17 0.55
N THR A 54 -18.13 -26.20 -0.32
CA THR A 54 -17.65 -24.83 -0.15
C THR A 54 -18.73 -24.03 0.56
N PHE A 55 -18.39 -23.50 1.73
CA PHE A 55 -19.23 -22.61 2.53
C PHE A 55 -18.82 -21.18 2.23
N THR A 56 -19.76 -20.33 1.85
CA THR A 56 -19.54 -18.90 1.60
C THR A 56 -20.27 -18.10 2.66
N LEU A 57 -19.56 -17.33 3.49
CA LEU A 57 -20.18 -16.36 4.38
C LEU A 57 -20.77 -15.20 3.56
N THR A 58 -22.04 -14.90 3.79
CA THR A 58 -22.73 -13.73 3.26
C THR A 58 -23.09 -12.78 4.41
N ASP A 59 -23.38 -11.52 4.08
CA ASP A 59 -23.91 -10.53 5.03
C ASP A 59 -22.95 -10.15 6.19
N LEU A 60 -21.65 -10.36 6.01
CA LEU A 60 -20.65 -9.79 6.92
C LEU A 60 -20.61 -8.27 6.76
N PRO A 61 -20.43 -7.49 7.85
CA PRO A 61 -20.17 -6.06 7.73
C PRO A 61 -18.95 -5.79 6.85
N SER A 62 -18.94 -4.63 6.19
CA SER A 62 -17.83 -4.25 5.32
C SER A 62 -16.50 -4.33 6.06
N GLY A 63 -15.50 -4.94 5.44
CA GLY A 63 -14.16 -5.14 6.01
C GLY A 63 -13.98 -6.47 6.75
N TYR A 64 -15.04 -7.18 7.12
CA TYR A 64 -14.93 -8.46 7.84
C TYR A 64 -14.76 -9.67 6.92
N LYS A 65 -13.91 -10.60 7.36
CA LYS A 65 -13.42 -11.75 6.58
C LYS A 65 -13.12 -12.93 7.49
N ILE A 66 -13.18 -14.16 6.96
CA ILE A 66 -12.73 -15.37 7.67
C ILE A 66 -11.25 -15.23 7.97
N THR A 67 -10.82 -15.70 9.14
CA THR A 67 -9.42 -15.80 9.54
C THR A 67 -9.19 -17.06 10.37
N GLY A 68 -8.00 -17.66 10.27
CA GLY A 68 -7.56 -18.73 11.18
C GLY A 68 -8.48 -19.94 11.22
N ALA A 69 -8.72 -20.59 10.07
CA ALA A 69 -9.51 -21.81 10.03
C ALA A 69 -8.69 -23.06 10.40
N ASN A 70 -9.17 -23.80 11.39
CA ASN A 70 -8.56 -25.01 11.91
C ASN A 70 -9.48 -26.22 11.67
N TYR A 71 -8.98 -27.20 10.93
CA TYR A 71 -9.69 -28.42 10.54
C TYR A 71 -9.46 -29.51 11.58
N LYS A 72 -10.55 -30.07 12.13
CA LYS A 72 -10.48 -31.09 13.18
C LYS A 72 -10.03 -32.46 12.68
N ASP A 73 -10.11 -32.74 11.38
CA ASP A 73 -9.75 -34.04 10.80
C ASP A 73 -8.25 -34.31 10.68
N ASN A 74 -7.37 -33.33 10.92
CA ASN A 74 -5.91 -33.42 10.73
C ASN A 74 -5.47 -33.86 9.31
N THR A 75 -6.40 -34.03 8.37
CA THR A 75 -6.14 -34.43 6.98
C THR A 75 -6.16 -33.24 6.04
N HIS A 76 -6.79 -32.14 6.45
CA HIS A 76 -6.72 -30.85 5.78
C HIS A 76 -5.74 -29.92 6.50
N THR A 77 -4.93 -29.20 5.72
CA THR A 77 -4.04 -28.16 6.27
C THR A 77 -4.87 -27.05 6.89
N SER A 78 -4.59 -26.71 8.15
CA SER A 78 -5.16 -25.52 8.79
C SER A 78 -4.89 -24.28 7.94
N LEU A 79 -5.94 -23.52 7.63
CA LEU A 79 -5.82 -22.19 7.03
C LEU A 79 -5.46 -21.22 8.14
N THR A 80 -4.19 -21.02 8.41
CA THR A 80 -3.76 -20.17 9.54
C THR A 80 -4.16 -18.71 9.38
N SER A 81 -4.62 -18.25 8.20
CA SER A 81 -4.80 -16.81 7.96
C SER A 81 -5.42 -16.38 6.61
N SER A 82 -6.17 -17.20 5.88
CA SER A 82 -6.78 -16.72 4.61
C SER A 82 -7.93 -15.75 4.87
N ILE A 83 -7.79 -14.50 4.44
CA ILE A 83 -8.86 -13.51 4.30
C ILE A 83 -9.79 -13.96 3.17
N ALA A 84 -10.73 -14.85 3.46
CA ALA A 84 -11.68 -15.38 2.48
C ALA A 84 -13.11 -15.13 2.94
N ASN A 85 -14.04 -14.99 2.00
CA ASN A 85 -15.46 -15.16 2.29
C ASN A 85 -15.87 -16.63 2.20
N THR A 86 -14.97 -17.51 1.78
CA THR A 86 -15.25 -18.91 1.46
C THR A 86 -14.34 -19.85 2.22
N ILE A 87 -14.90 -20.94 2.74
CA ILE A 87 -14.17 -22.01 3.40
C ILE A 87 -14.62 -23.36 2.83
N TYR A 88 -13.66 -24.21 2.51
CA TYR A 88 -13.92 -25.57 2.04
C TYR A 88 -13.97 -26.51 3.24
N VAL A 89 -14.97 -27.39 3.35
CA VAL A 89 -15.12 -28.31 4.49
C VAL A 89 -15.46 -29.72 4.00
N CYS A 90 -14.74 -30.73 4.47
CA CYS A 90 -14.98 -32.14 4.17
C CYS A 90 -14.96 -32.96 5.46
N GLY A 91 -16.01 -33.73 5.74
CA GLY A 91 -15.96 -34.84 6.71
C GLY A 91 -15.71 -34.50 8.19
N SER A 92 -15.41 -33.25 8.55
CA SER A 92 -15.21 -32.83 9.94
C SER A 92 -15.67 -31.40 10.25
N GLU A 93 -15.60 -31.07 11.53
CA GLU A 93 -15.76 -29.72 12.06
C GLU A 93 -14.57 -28.83 11.67
N VAL A 94 -14.84 -27.58 11.34
CA VAL A 94 -13.86 -26.54 11.06
C VAL A 94 -14.17 -25.32 11.91
N ASN A 95 -13.18 -24.88 12.67
CA ASN A 95 -13.25 -23.72 13.54
C ASN A 95 -12.56 -22.53 12.87
N PHE A 96 -13.18 -21.37 12.82
CA PHE A 96 -12.61 -20.17 12.22
C PHE A 96 -12.99 -18.91 12.99
N GLY A 97 -12.15 -17.89 12.93
CA GLY A 97 -12.46 -16.54 13.37
C GLY A 97 -12.99 -15.68 12.22
N ILE A 98 -13.60 -14.55 12.56
CA ILE A 98 -13.94 -13.50 11.60
C ILE A 98 -13.43 -12.17 12.16
N ASN A 99 -12.57 -11.50 11.41
CA ASN A 99 -12.02 -10.20 11.81
C ASN A 99 -11.96 -9.23 10.61
N ASN A 100 -11.55 -8.00 10.90
CA ASN A 100 -11.40 -6.91 9.96
C ASN A 100 -9.93 -6.57 9.66
N SER A 101 -9.03 -7.57 9.70
CA SER A 101 -7.59 -7.38 9.52
C SER A 101 -7.22 -7.13 8.05
N THR A 102 -7.71 -6.04 7.48
CA THR A 102 -7.43 -5.64 6.09
C THR A 102 -6.13 -4.86 6.00
N PRO A 103 -5.31 -5.08 4.94
CA PRO A 103 -4.20 -4.20 4.62
C PRO A 103 -4.65 -2.73 4.57
N TRP A 104 -3.88 -1.87 5.22
CA TRP A 104 -4.16 -0.44 5.27
C TRP A 104 -2.86 0.36 5.16
N ILE A 105 -3.02 1.61 4.77
CA ILE A 105 -1.95 2.58 4.53
C ILE A 105 -1.99 3.63 5.63
N GLN A 106 -0.84 4.05 6.12
CA GLN A 106 -0.76 5.16 7.06
C GLN A 106 0.33 6.13 6.63
N THR A 107 0.08 7.43 6.78
CA THR A 107 1.10 8.46 6.62
C THR A 107 1.51 9.05 7.97
N GLU A 108 2.67 9.69 8.03
CA GLU A 108 3.12 10.49 9.17
C GLU A 108 3.70 11.81 8.65
N CYS A 109 3.37 12.93 9.30
CA CYS A 109 3.82 14.28 8.92
C CYS A 109 3.43 14.74 7.50
N GLY A 110 2.55 14.01 6.81
CA GLY A 110 2.33 14.18 5.38
C GLY A 110 0.87 14.06 5.00
N ASP A 111 0.51 14.85 4.01
CA ASP A 111 -0.82 14.82 3.40
C ASP A 111 -1.03 13.52 2.63
N PHE A 112 -2.29 13.09 2.58
CA PHE A 112 -2.70 11.87 1.89
C PHE A 112 -3.90 12.19 1.01
N GLY A 113 -3.83 11.91 -0.29
CA GLY A 113 -4.90 12.27 -1.22
C GLY A 113 -5.24 11.17 -2.21
N ILE A 114 -6.53 10.88 -2.35
CA ILE A 114 -7.09 10.01 -3.39
C ILE A 114 -8.35 10.69 -3.93
N ASN A 115 -8.31 11.12 -5.20
CA ASN A 115 -9.40 11.88 -5.82
C ASN A 115 -10.74 11.12 -5.92
N SER A 116 -10.71 9.79 -5.94
CA SER A 116 -11.89 8.94 -6.13
C SER A 116 -12.44 8.39 -4.80
N GLY A 117 -12.20 9.10 -3.69
CA GLY A 117 -12.53 8.62 -2.36
C GLY A 117 -11.41 7.82 -1.74
N VAL A 118 -10.99 8.22 -0.53
CA VAL A 118 -10.05 7.43 0.25
C VAL A 118 -10.76 6.18 0.77
N LYS A 119 -10.35 5.00 0.29
CA LYS A 119 -10.81 3.69 0.78
C LYS A 119 -9.67 3.00 1.50
N ASN A 120 -9.57 3.22 2.79
CA ASN A 120 -8.48 2.77 3.62
C ASN A 120 -8.98 2.41 5.02
N PRO A 121 -9.69 1.28 5.18
CA PRO A 121 -10.29 0.89 6.45
C PRO A 121 -9.21 0.64 7.51
N ILE A 122 -9.11 1.55 8.48
CA ILE A 122 -8.15 1.49 9.57
C ILE A 122 -8.76 0.63 10.68
N PRO A 123 -7.97 -0.28 11.30
CA PRO A 123 -8.39 -0.98 12.51
C PRO A 123 -8.82 -0.01 13.60
N ALA A 124 -9.67 -0.45 14.54
CA ALA A 124 -10.23 0.48 15.53
C ALA A 124 -9.23 0.96 16.59
N ASN A 125 -8.21 0.15 16.88
CA ASN A 125 -7.23 0.43 17.92
C ASN A 125 -5.83 -0.05 17.49
N PRO A 126 -5.27 0.47 16.38
CA PRO A 126 -3.94 0.07 15.96
C PRO A 126 -2.93 0.61 16.98
N VAL A 127 -2.04 -0.27 17.41
CA VAL A 127 -0.95 0.06 18.32
C VAL A 127 0.33 -0.46 17.71
N CYS A 128 1.23 0.47 17.38
CA CYS A 128 2.48 0.14 16.73
C CYS A 128 3.63 0.95 17.32
N GLY A 129 4.48 0.28 18.11
CA GLY A 129 5.51 0.97 18.88
C GLY A 129 4.89 1.96 19.87
N SER A 130 5.33 3.22 19.80
CA SER A 130 4.78 4.32 20.59
C SER A 130 3.57 5.01 19.95
N SER A 131 3.23 4.66 18.71
CA SER A 131 2.09 5.25 17.98
C SER A 131 0.79 4.55 18.38
N SER A 132 -0.22 5.34 18.73
CA SER A 132 -1.56 4.85 19.05
C SER A 132 -2.64 5.71 18.39
N GLY A 133 -3.73 5.07 17.98
CA GLY A 133 -4.92 5.72 17.42
C GLY A 133 -5.15 5.39 15.96
N ALA A 134 -6.43 5.28 15.59
CA ALA A 134 -6.89 4.94 14.26
C ALA A 134 -6.86 6.16 13.32
N TYR A 135 -5.65 6.65 12.99
CA TYR A 135 -5.48 7.83 12.13
C TYR A 135 -4.89 7.45 10.78
N ALA A 136 -5.43 8.01 9.69
CA ALA A 136 -4.87 7.86 8.35
C ALA A 136 -3.53 8.59 8.22
N SER A 137 -3.42 9.78 8.85
CA SER A 137 -2.19 10.55 8.98
C SER A 137 -1.85 10.79 10.45
N LEU A 138 -0.72 10.25 10.90
CA LEU A 138 -0.15 10.49 12.22
C LEU A 138 0.47 11.89 12.30
N ALA A 139 0.28 12.51 13.47
CA ALA A 139 0.95 13.76 13.82
C ALA A 139 2.42 13.52 14.15
N CYS A 140 3.24 14.53 13.92
CA CYS A 140 4.62 14.55 14.37
C CYS A 140 5.03 15.95 14.83
N SER A 141 6.32 16.17 15.08
CA SER A 141 6.84 17.44 15.62
C SER A 141 6.56 18.67 14.74
N VAL A 142 6.29 18.47 13.44
CA VAL A 142 5.97 19.56 12.49
C VAL A 142 4.46 19.72 12.23
N GLY A 143 3.61 18.86 12.80
CA GLY A 143 2.15 18.91 12.65
C GLY A 143 1.53 17.60 12.16
N SER A 144 0.25 17.66 11.79
CA SER A 144 -0.53 16.56 11.22
C SER A 144 -0.80 16.80 9.73
N GLY A 145 -0.86 15.73 8.95
CA GLY A 145 -1.28 15.82 7.55
C GLY A 145 -2.78 16.04 7.38
N ILE A 146 -3.16 16.47 6.19
CA ILE A 146 -4.53 16.62 5.72
C ILE A 146 -4.88 15.43 4.81
N VAL A 147 -6.08 14.89 4.95
CA VAL A 147 -6.59 13.85 4.04
C VAL A 147 -7.49 14.48 2.99
N PHE A 148 -7.23 14.19 1.72
CA PHE A 148 -8.02 14.63 0.57
C PHE A 148 -8.79 13.44 -0.02
N SER A 149 -10.12 13.43 0.09
CA SER A 149 -10.98 12.33 -0.38
C SER A 149 -11.63 12.61 -1.74
N GLY A 150 -11.43 13.79 -2.32
CA GLY A 150 -11.93 14.08 -3.65
C GLY A 150 -13.44 14.26 -3.69
N ASP A 151 -14.14 13.48 -4.51
CA ASP A 151 -15.58 13.61 -4.76
C ASP A 151 -16.46 12.55 -4.08
N SER A 152 -15.90 11.77 -3.16
CA SER A 152 -16.64 10.73 -2.47
C SER A 152 -16.24 10.62 -1.01
N ASP A 153 -17.19 10.17 -0.19
CA ASP A 153 -17.01 10.03 1.24
C ASP A 153 -15.87 9.05 1.55
N PRO A 154 -14.92 9.43 2.43
CA PRO A 154 -13.83 8.54 2.80
C PRO A 154 -14.37 7.35 3.60
N ASN A 155 -13.82 6.17 3.36
CA ASN A 155 -13.99 5.01 4.20
C ASN A 155 -12.67 4.73 4.93
N LEU A 156 -12.59 5.20 6.17
CA LEU A 156 -11.45 4.97 7.08
C LEU A 156 -11.72 3.86 8.11
N GLY A 157 -12.80 3.08 7.95
CA GLY A 157 -13.24 2.10 8.95
C GLY A 157 -14.18 2.70 10.00
N THR A 158 -14.55 1.92 11.02
CA THR A 158 -15.61 2.28 11.98
C THR A 158 -15.22 3.40 12.94
N THR A 159 -13.94 3.53 13.25
CA THR A 159 -13.40 4.54 14.18
C THR A 159 -12.20 5.28 13.59
N GLY A 160 -11.89 5.03 12.32
CA GLY A 160 -10.78 5.68 11.64
C GLY A 160 -11.07 7.16 11.40
N LEU A 161 -10.08 8.00 11.71
CA LEU A 161 -10.13 9.43 11.52
C LEU A 161 -9.04 9.88 10.53
N PRO A 162 -9.26 10.98 9.78
CA PRO A 162 -8.27 11.53 8.86
C PRO A 162 -6.92 11.81 9.54
N SER A 163 -6.97 12.48 10.69
CA SER A 163 -5.85 12.82 11.55
C SER A 163 -6.38 13.18 12.93
N ILE A 164 -5.49 13.43 13.90
CA ILE A 164 -5.87 13.89 15.25
C ILE A 164 -6.68 15.20 15.24
N ASN A 165 -6.52 16.02 14.20
CA ASN A 165 -7.25 17.27 14.01
C ASN A 165 -8.51 17.11 13.14
N GLU A 166 -8.81 15.87 12.70
CA GLU A 166 -9.95 15.54 11.82
C GLU A 166 -9.95 16.34 10.50
N TRP A 167 -8.76 16.68 9.98
CA TRP A 167 -8.64 17.46 8.75
C TRP A 167 -8.90 16.61 7.52
N LEU A 168 -10.09 16.79 6.96
CA LEU A 168 -10.58 16.20 5.72
C LEU A 168 -10.92 17.30 4.72
N VAL A 169 -10.52 17.11 3.46
CA VAL A 169 -10.88 17.96 2.33
C VAL A 169 -11.48 17.09 1.23
N GLY A 170 -12.62 17.51 0.68
CA GLY A 170 -13.33 16.74 -0.33
C GLY A 170 -14.19 15.63 0.28
N ASP A 171 -15.46 15.59 -0.11
CA ASP A 171 -16.42 14.51 0.20
C ASP A 171 -17.52 14.49 -0.88
N ALA A 172 -18.55 13.64 -0.72
CA ALA A 172 -19.64 13.57 -1.70
C ALA A 172 -20.51 14.84 -1.77
N THR A 173 -20.45 15.71 -0.75
CA THR A 173 -21.23 16.95 -0.62
C THR A 173 -20.45 18.18 -1.11
N PHE A 174 -19.16 18.24 -0.78
CA PHE A 174 -18.21 19.31 -1.11
C PHE A 174 -16.98 18.71 -1.82
N PRO A 175 -17.13 18.28 -3.08
CA PRO A 175 -16.07 17.58 -3.79
C PRO A 175 -14.84 18.49 -4.02
N ASP A 176 -13.64 17.96 -3.80
CA ASP A 176 -12.35 18.60 -4.11
C ASP A 176 -11.54 17.74 -5.09
N LEU A 177 -11.89 17.82 -6.37
CA LEU A 177 -11.21 17.04 -7.40
C LEU A 177 -9.95 17.76 -7.89
N PHE A 178 -8.79 17.15 -7.66
CA PHE A 178 -7.58 17.57 -8.37
C PHE A 178 -7.73 17.26 -9.86
N ASN A 179 -7.65 18.29 -10.71
CA ASN A 179 -7.82 18.15 -12.16
C ASN A 179 -6.71 17.27 -12.77
N PRO A 180 -7.02 16.05 -13.24
CA PRO A 180 -6.01 15.13 -13.77
C PRO A 180 -5.52 15.51 -15.18
N ALA A 181 -6.18 16.47 -15.86
CA ALA A 181 -5.80 16.89 -17.21
C ALA A 181 -4.49 17.68 -17.26
N VAL A 182 -3.95 18.10 -16.11
CA VAL A 182 -2.64 18.76 -16.03
C VAL A 182 -1.63 17.73 -15.53
N SER A 183 -0.71 17.34 -16.41
CA SER A 183 0.42 16.50 -16.00
C SER A 183 1.15 17.15 -14.82
N LYS A 184 1.36 16.36 -13.77
CA LYS A 184 2.04 16.80 -12.56
C LYS A 184 3.48 17.15 -12.92
N LYS A 185 4.04 18.15 -12.23
CA LYS A 185 5.40 18.69 -12.47
C LYS A 185 6.54 17.73 -12.11
N THR A 186 6.21 16.47 -11.85
CA THR A 186 7.12 15.37 -11.54
C THR A 186 6.99 14.21 -12.54
N SER A 187 6.14 14.35 -13.57
CA SER A 187 5.99 13.34 -14.63
C SER A 187 7.25 13.21 -15.46
N THR A 188 7.45 12.04 -16.09
CA THR A 188 8.66 11.80 -16.88
C THR A 188 8.78 12.81 -18.02
N ALA A 189 7.68 13.03 -18.74
CA ALA A 189 7.59 13.99 -19.84
C ALA A 189 7.89 15.43 -19.39
N TYR A 190 7.33 15.85 -18.24
CA TYR A 190 7.59 17.17 -17.70
C TYR A 190 9.06 17.34 -17.34
N LEU A 191 9.65 16.38 -16.59
CA LEU A 191 11.04 16.45 -16.16
C LEU A 191 12.02 16.42 -17.33
N LEU A 192 11.77 15.61 -18.36
CA LEU A 192 12.57 15.61 -19.60
C LEU A 192 12.54 16.98 -20.26
N SER A 193 11.33 17.55 -20.44
CA SER A 193 11.17 18.86 -21.07
C SER A 193 11.86 19.97 -20.27
N LYS A 194 11.77 19.90 -18.93
CA LYS A 194 12.34 20.89 -18.04
C LYS A 194 13.86 20.82 -17.99
N ALA A 195 14.43 19.60 -17.94
CA ALA A 195 15.87 19.40 -18.02
C ALA A 195 16.45 19.95 -19.33
N ALA A 196 15.77 19.70 -20.46
CA ALA A 196 16.16 20.23 -21.76
C ALA A 196 16.08 21.77 -21.82
N GLN A 197 14.98 22.36 -21.35
CA GLN A 197 14.81 23.83 -21.29
C GLN A 197 15.88 24.52 -20.45
N MET A 198 16.34 23.86 -19.39
CA MET A 198 17.37 24.38 -18.50
C MET A 198 18.80 24.10 -19.00
N GLY A 199 18.97 23.37 -20.10
CA GLY A 199 20.28 22.98 -20.61
C GLY A 199 21.06 22.09 -19.64
N LEU A 200 20.37 21.28 -18.82
CA LEU A 200 21.03 20.38 -17.88
C LEU A 200 21.68 19.21 -18.63
N THR A 201 22.92 18.89 -18.28
CA THR A 201 23.58 17.68 -18.75
C THR A 201 22.91 16.46 -18.14
N THR A 202 22.45 15.55 -19.00
CA THR A 202 21.83 14.28 -18.59
C THR A 202 22.78 13.13 -18.87
N THR A 203 22.92 12.22 -17.93
CA THR A 203 23.72 11.00 -18.07
C THR A 203 22.82 9.84 -18.41
N ASP A 204 23.13 9.08 -19.46
CA ASP A 204 22.44 7.81 -19.69
C ASP A 204 22.84 6.81 -18.60
N LEU A 205 21.86 6.28 -17.87
CA LEU A 205 22.11 5.34 -16.78
C LEU A 205 22.83 4.08 -17.28
N ASN A 206 22.69 3.72 -18.56
CA ASN A 206 23.40 2.58 -19.17
C ASN A 206 24.92 2.78 -19.23
N THR A 207 25.38 4.03 -19.15
CA THR A 207 26.82 4.35 -19.10
C THR A 207 27.38 4.32 -17.69
N VAL A 208 26.53 4.16 -16.67
CA VAL A 208 26.95 4.08 -15.26
C VAL A 208 27.40 2.65 -14.95
N PRO A 209 28.59 2.47 -14.34
CA PRO A 209 29.05 1.15 -13.93
C PRO A 209 28.03 0.44 -13.04
N GLY A 210 27.75 -0.83 -13.34
CA GLY A 210 26.73 -1.62 -12.64
C GLY A 210 25.33 -1.52 -13.23
N CYS A 211 25.09 -0.66 -14.22
CA CYS A 211 23.80 -0.49 -14.89
C CYS A 211 23.89 -0.61 -16.42
N SER A 212 24.89 -1.34 -16.92
CA SER A 212 25.16 -1.58 -18.35
C SER A 212 24.08 -2.40 -19.08
N ASP A 213 23.16 -2.97 -18.32
CA ASP A 213 21.86 -3.38 -18.80
C ASP A 213 20.83 -2.96 -17.74
N TYR A 214 19.62 -2.61 -18.18
CA TYR A 214 18.56 -2.19 -17.26
C TYR A 214 17.91 -3.39 -16.53
N THR A 215 18.32 -4.63 -16.84
CA THR A 215 17.75 -5.84 -16.25
C THR A 215 18.30 -6.16 -14.87
N SER A 216 19.50 -5.68 -14.54
CA SER A 216 20.11 -5.81 -13.22
C SER A 216 21.03 -4.62 -12.95
N CYS A 217 20.46 -3.48 -12.61
CA CYS A 217 21.21 -2.26 -12.32
C CYS A 217 21.55 -2.16 -10.82
N THR A 218 22.83 -2.24 -10.50
CA THR A 218 23.37 -1.93 -9.17
C THR A 218 24.02 -0.56 -9.22
N LEU A 219 23.44 0.41 -8.52
CA LEU A 219 23.99 1.76 -8.47
C LEU A 219 25.36 1.76 -7.79
N PRO A 220 26.37 2.44 -8.34
CA PRO A 220 27.70 2.48 -7.75
C PRO A 220 27.73 3.37 -6.51
N ALA A 221 28.52 3.00 -5.50
CA ALA A 221 28.63 3.74 -4.24
C ALA A 221 29.09 5.22 -4.42
N ASN A 222 29.86 5.48 -5.48
CA ASN A 222 30.37 6.79 -5.84
C ASN A 222 29.55 7.47 -6.95
N LEU A 223 28.25 7.18 -7.05
CA LEU A 223 27.35 7.84 -7.98
C LEU A 223 27.35 9.36 -7.73
N VAL A 224 27.70 10.12 -8.77
CA VAL A 224 27.78 11.58 -8.72
C VAL A 224 26.36 12.18 -8.72
N SER A 225 26.15 13.30 -8.03
CA SER A 225 24.87 14.02 -8.11
C SER A 225 24.59 14.47 -9.55
N GLY A 226 23.36 14.29 -10.02
CA GLY A 226 23.00 14.64 -11.40
C GLY A 226 21.63 14.15 -11.85
N VAL A 227 21.37 14.36 -13.14
CA VAL A 227 20.18 13.90 -13.84
C VAL A 227 20.53 12.67 -14.67
N TYR A 228 19.88 11.55 -14.37
CA TYR A 228 20.05 10.26 -15.01
C TYR A 228 18.83 9.93 -15.85
N ILE A 229 19.05 9.44 -17.07
CA ILE A 229 17.98 9.02 -17.98
C ILE A 229 18.15 7.54 -18.30
N VAL A 230 17.06 6.79 -18.20
CA VAL A 230 16.95 5.46 -18.82
C VAL A 230 16.35 5.66 -20.20
N ASN A 231 17.12 5.34 -21.24
CA ASN A 231 16.71 5.50 -22.62
C ASN A 231 16.07 4.23 -23.17
N GLY A 232 15.09 4.41 -24.06
CA GLY A 232 14.31 3.32 -24.66
C GLY A 232 12.87 3.34 -24.16
N GLU A 233 11.91 3.27 -25.08
CA GLU A 233 10.49 3.16 -24.73
C GLU A 233 10.19 1.76 -24.21
N ASN A 234 9.35 1.66 -23.18
CA ASN A 234 8.94 0.39 -22.55
C ASN A 234 10.10 -0.43 -21.97
N VAL A 235 11.19 0.24 -21.59
CA VAL A 235 12.28 -0.39 -20.84
C VAL A 235 11.87 -0.55 -19.38
N THR A 236 12.23 -1.67 -18.76
CA THR A 236 12.12 -1.84 -17.31
C THR A 236 13.50 -1.74 -16.68
N LEU A 237 13.69 -0.73 -15.83
CA LEU A 237 14.86 -0.61 -14.96
C LEU A 237 14.64 -1.45 -13.70
N ASN A 238 15.52 -2.40 -13.43
CA ASN A 238 15.52 -3.20 -12.21
C ASN A 238 16.68 -2.76 -11.33
N LEU A 239 16.40 -2.05 -10.25
CA LEU A 239 17.38 -1.77 -9.21
C LEU A 239 17.56 -3.01 -8.35
N THR A 240 18.80 -3.47 -8.20
CA THR A 240 19.13 -4.75 -7.56
C THR A 240 20.41 -4.64 -6.76
N GLY A 241 20.43 -5.24 -5.58
CA GLY A 241 21.58 -5.25 -4.68
C GLY A 241 21.19 -5.68 -3.26
N GLY A 242 22.12 -5.49 -2.32
CA GLY A 242 21.88 -5.71 -0.88
C GLY A 242 21.32 -4.49 -0.15
N GLY A 243 20.96 -3.42 -0.89
CA GLY A 243 20.63 -2.11 -0.37
C GLY A 243 21.62 -1.05 -0.86
N TYR A 244 21.10 0.13 -1.17
CA TYR A 244 21.86 1.26 -1.70
C TYR A 244 21.66 2.51 -0.84
N THR A 245 22.78 3.12 -0.43
CA THR A 245 22.77 4.42 0.25
C THR A 245 23.44 5.44 -0.65
N PHE A 246 22.71 6.51 -0.98
CA PHE A 246 23.25 7.61 -1.77
C PHE A 246 24.37 8.32 -1.01
N SER A 247 25.37 8.81 -1.74
CA SER A 247 26.27 9.85 -1.23
C SER A 247 25.49 11.17 -1.08
N PRO A 248 25.96 12.12 -0.24
CA PRO A 248 25.29 13.41 -0.14
C PRO A 248 25.19 14.12 -1.50
N GLY A 249 23.97 14.53 -1.90
CA GLY A 249 23.75 15.14 -3.21
C GLY A 249 22.29 15.15 -3.67
N ASN A 250 22.07 15.59 -4.90
CA ASN A 250 20.75 15.61 -5.53
C ASN A 250 20.73 14.70 -6.76
N TYR A 251 19.79 13.77 -6.80
CA TYR A 251 19.71 12.72 -7.80
C TYR A 251 18.33 12.74 -8.44
N VAL A 252 18.28 12.79 -9.76
CA VAL A 252 17.03 12.76 -10.52
C VAL A 252 17.11 11.66 -11.55
N PHE A 253 16.30 10.62 -11.39
CA PHE A 253 16.18 9.51 -12.32
C PHE A 253 14.91 9.68 -13.13
N ILE A 254 15.06 9.83 -14.45
CA ILE A 254 13.96 9.96 -15.38
C ILE A 254 13.95 8.70 -16.26
N ILE A 255 12.95 7.86 -16.05
CA ILE A 255 12.90 6.51 -16.60
C ILE A 255 11.82 6.46 -17.66
N LYS A 256 12.20 6.26 -18.94
CA LYS A 256 11.25 6.17 -20.07
C LYS A 256 10.54 4.80 -20.15
N GLY A 257 10.05 4.33 -19.02
CA GLY A 257 9.41 3.03 -18.88
C GLY A 257 9.18 2.70 -17.41
N ASP A 258 9.30 1.42 -17.05
CA ASP A 258 8.98 0.94 -15.71
C ASP A 258 10.21 0.92 -14.80
N LEU A 259 9.98 1.06 -13.49
CA LEU A 259 10.98 0.92 -12.44
C LEU A 259 10.57 -0.20 -11.48
N ASN A 260 11.46 -1.18 -11.30
CA ASN A 260 11.38 -2.18 -10.25
C ASN A 260 12.47 -1.92 -9.21
N ILE A 261 12.07 -1.75 -7.95
CA ILE A 261 12.96 -1.55 -6.81
C ILE A 261 13.04 -2.86 -6.05
N ASN A 262 14.15 -3.58 -6.17
CA ASN A 262 14.37 -4.88 -5.52
C ASN A 262 15.36 -4.82 -4.36
N GLU A 263 15.75 -3.62 -3.94
CA GLU A 263 16.65 -3.38 -2.81
C GLU A 263 16.20 -2.17 -1.99
N LYS A 264 16.73 -2.03 -0.77
CA LYS A 264 16.51 -0.83 0.04
C LYS A 264 17.21 0.38 -0.57
N ILE A 265 16.63 1.56 -0.43
CA ILE A 265 17.19 2.81 -0.95
C ILE A 265 17.20 3.84 0.17
N ILE A 266 18.36 4.33 0.57
CA ILE A 266 18.52 5.28 1.67
C ILE A 266 19.13 6.59 1.15
N VAL A 267 18.54 7.73 1.56
CA VAL A 267 18.95 9.06 1.11
C VAL A 267 19.35 9.89 2.34
N PRO A 268 20.65 10.24 2.49
CA PRO A 268 21.12 11.02 3.63
C PRO A 268 20.33 12.32 3.82
N ASN A 269 20.18 12.75 5.08
CA ASN A 269 19.57 14.05 5.38
C ASN A 269 20.27 15.20 4.63
N GLY A 270 19.48 16.12 4.09
CA GLY A 270 20.00 17.21 3.26
C GLY A 270 20.24 16.84 1.79
N SER A 271 20.00 15.59 1.41
CA SER A 271 20.09 15.10 0.03
C SER A 271 18.70 14.83 -0.54
N THR A 272 18.60 14.65 -1.85
CA THR A 272 17.34 14.31 -2.52
C THR A 272 17.54 13.23 -3.57
N ALA A 273 16.60 12.29 -3.66
CA ALA A 273 16.50 11.37 -4.77
C ALA A 273 15.07 11.41 -5.32
N ILE A 274 14.95 11.59 -6.63
CA ILE A 274 13.67 11.65 -7.34
C ILE A 274 13.68 10.54 -8.38
N PHE A 275 12.65 9.72 -8.37
CA PHE A 275 12.43 8.67 -9.35
C PHE A 275 11.13 8.96 -10.08
N SER A 276 11.22 9.23 -11.38
CA SER A 276 10.07 9.41 -12.26
C SER A 276 10.06 8.30 -13.29
N ALA A 277 8.96 7.55 -13.36
CA ALA A 277 8.81 6.39 -14.24
C ALA A 277 7.33 6.24 -14.66
N TYR A 278 7.05 5.38 -15.65
CA TYR A 278 5.68 5.04 -16.02
C TYR A 278 4.96 4.31 -14.87
N LYS A 279 5.51 3.16 -14.46
CA LYS A 279 5.06 2.39 -13.31
C LYS A 279 6.23 2.15 -12.37
N ILE A 280 6.00 2.29 -11.06
CA ILE A 280 7.00 2.00 -10.02
C ILE A 280 6.51 0.81 -9.21
N THR A 281 7.30 -0.26 -9.16
CA THR A 281 7.00 -1.47 -8.36
C THR A 281 8.08 -1.65 -7.31
N VAL A 282 7.70 -1.70 -6.04
CA VAL A 282 8.59 -2.07 -4.94
C VAL A 282 8.40 -3.55 -4.64
N ASN A 283 9.46 -4.33 -4.82
CA ASN A 283 9.41 -5.78 -4.68
C ASN A 283 9.02 -6.19 -3.25
N ARG A 284 8.28 -7.30 -3.11
CA ARG A 284 7.88 -7.88 -1.82
C ARG A 284 9.03 -8.17 -0.86
N THR A 285 10.25 -8.35 -1.37
CA THR A 285 11.46 -8.62 -0.56
C THR A 285 12.01 -7.36 0.12
N VAL A 286 11.58 -6.18 -0.29
CA VAL A 286 12.01 -4.90 0.30
C VAL A 286 11.03 -4.51 1.40
N GLY A 287 11.43 -4.58 2.66
CA GLY A 287 10.53 -4.28 3.78
C GLY A 287 11.09 -4.74 5.12
N GLU A 288 10.29 -4.55 6.16
CA GLU A 288 10.57 -5.00 7.53
C GLU A 288 9.64 -6.14 7.96
N SER A 289 10.23 -7.19 8.54
CA SER A 289 9.48 -8.28 9.16
C SER A 289 8.97 -7.93 10.55
N GLU A 290 9.69 -7.04 11.25
CA GLU A 290 9.22 -6.43 12.49
C GLU A 290 8.36 -5.22 12.14
N PHE A 291 7.05 -5.44 12.01
CA PHE A 291 6.13 -4.40 11.57
C PHE A 291 5.76 -3.40 12.66
N CYS A 292 6.13 -3.59 13.94
CA CYS A 292 5.89 -2.63 15.02
C CYS A 292 7.08 -2.48 15.99
N PRO A 293 8.18 -1.86 15.54
CA PRO A 293 9.31 -1.60 16.40
C PRO A 293 8.95 -0.61 17.52
N ALA A 294 9.64 -0.68 18.65
CA ALA A 294 9.40 0.20 19.80
C ALA A 294 9.76 1.70 19.56
N GLY A 295 10.32 2.03 18.40
CA GLY A 295 10.74 3.38 18.01
C GLY A 295 10.28 3.76 16.61
N ASP A 296 10.94 4.75 16.02
CA ASP A 296 10.67 5.18 14.65
C ASP A 296 10.99 4.02 13.68
N PRO A 297 10.02 3.54 12.88
CA PRO A 297 10.27 2.43 11.97
C PRO A 297 11.34 2.82 10.93
N PRO A 298 12.34 1.96 10.69
CA PRO A 298 13.38 2.25 9.69
C PRO A 298 12.74 2.33 8.30
N SER A 299 13.18 3.31 7.51
CA SER A 299 12.81 3.43 6.11
C SER A 299 13.41 2.30 5.29
N ASP A 300 12.63 1.73 4.38
CA ASP A 300 13.13 0.77 3.39
C ASP A 300 13.53 1.48 2.10
N ILE A 301 12.73 2.46 1.69
CA ILE A 301 13.00 3.27 0.51
C ILE A 301 12.79 4.76 0.82
N GLU A 302 13.73 5.58 0.40
CA GLU A 302 13.71 7.02 0.62
C GLU A 302 13.80 7.78 -0.70
N GLY A 303 12.86 8.69 -0.93
CA GLY A 303 12.86 9.54 -2.12
C GLY A 303 11.50 10.12 -2.46
N TRP A 304 11.47 10.81 -3.60
CA TRP A 304 10.25 11.22 -4.26
C TRP A 304 9.97 10.27 -5.43
N TYR A 305 8.99 9.40 -5.25
CA TYR A 305 8.56 8.42 -6.25
C TYR A 305 7.35 8.95 -7.01
N SER A 306 7.54 9.32 -8.26
CA SER A 306 6.49 9.85 -9.13
C SER A 306 6.23 8.88 -10.28
N ALA A 307 5.16 8.10 -10.17
CA ALA A 307 4.67 7.26 -11.25
C ALA A 307 3.71 8.04 -12.15
N ASP A 308 3.95 7.99 -13.47
CA ASP A 308 3.03 8.56 -14.45
C ASP A 308 1.69 7.81 -14.44
N GLY A 309 1.73 6.50 -14.19
CA GLY A 309 0.60 5.63 -13.89
C GLY A 309 0.66 5.15 -12.43
N ASP A 310 0.89 3.85 -12.23
CA ASP A 310 0.71 3.19 -10.94
C ASP A 310 1.99 3.10 -10.10
N PHE A 311 1.81 3.19 -8.78
CA PHE A 311 2.81 2.76 -7.79
C PHE A 311 2.30 1.49 -7.10
N ILE A 312 3.12 0.45 -7.10
CA ILE A 312 2.75 -0.87 -6.59
C ILE A 312 3.70 -1.25 -5.46
N ALA A 313 3.18 -1.37 -4.25
CA ALA A 313 3.84 -2.10 -3.17
C ALA A 313 3.51 -3.59 -3.34
N ASP A 314 4.41 -4.35 -3.99
CA ASP A 314 4.17 -5.77 -4.28
C ASP A 314 4.19 -6.61 -2.99
N GLY A 315 3.42 -7.69 -3.01
CA GLY A 315 3.28 -8.63 -1.92
C GLY A 315 2.82 -10.00 -2.43
N THR A 316 2.93 -10.99 -1.56
CA THR A 316 2.37 -12.33 -1.80
C THR A 316 0.85 -12.28 -1.67
N ASN A 317 0.33 -11.37 -0.83
CA ASN A 317 -1.10 -11.17 -0.57
C ASN A 317 -1.84 -12.47 -0.26
N ASN A 318 -1.13 -13.40 0.38
CA ASN A 318 -1.63 -14.73 0.68
C ASN A 318 -1.00 -15.22 1.97
N CYS A 319 -1.69 -14.89 3.04
CA CYS A 319 -1.34 -15.26 4.39
C CYS A 319 -1.25 -16.77 4.65
N ALA A 320 -1.84 -17.62 3.81
CA ALA A 320 -1.66 -19.08 3.91
C ALA A 320 -0.24 -19.53 3.51
N THR A 321 0.49 -18.70 2.77
CA THR A 321 1.85 -18.98 2.30
C THR A 321 2.89 -18.32 3.20
N ALA A 322 2.75 -17.01 3.40
CA ALA A 322 3.63 -16.20 4.24
C ALA A 322 2.96 -14.85 4.52
N THR A 323 3.31 -14.25 5.65
CA THR A 323 3.05 -12.84 5.93
C THR A 323 3.98 -11.97 5.08
N ASP A 324 3.45 -10.90 4.49
CA ASP A 324 4.28 -9.94 3.75
C ASP A 324 5.09 -9.04 4.69
N LEU A 325 6.16 -8.43 4.16
CA LEU A 325 6.93 -7.43 4.89
C LEU A 325 6.18 -6.09 4.90
N ARG A 326 6.23 -5.35 6.00
CA ARG A 326 5.75 -3.95 6.01
C ARG A 326 6.68 -3.11 5.14
N LEU A 327 6.14 -2.28 4.26
CA LEU A 327 6.94 -1.32 3.49
C LEU A 327 6.93 0.04 4.17
N ASN A 328 8.11 0.55 4.53
CA ASN A 328 8.29 1.90 5.06
C ASN A 328 8.94 2.80 4.00
N ILE A 329 8.21 3.83 3.58
CA ILE A 329 8.68 4.83 2.63
C ILE A 329 8.94 6.13 3.38
N ALA A 330 10.11 6.74 3.22
CA ALA A 330 10.35 8.10 3.67
C ALA A 330 10.45 9.06 2.46
N GLY A 331 9.54 10.03 2.39
CA GLY A 331 9.47 10.98 1.28
C GLY A 331 8.06 11.13 0.75
N SER A 332 7.88 10.94 -0.55
CA SER A 332 6.60 11.21 -1.22
C SER A 332 6.33 10.21 -2.33
N VAL A 333 5.09 9.76 -2.42
CA VAL A 333 4.58 8.91 -3.50
C VAL A 333 3.52 9.67 -4.26
N VAL A 334 3.68 9.76 -5.58
CA VAL A 334 2.75 10.42 -6.49
C VAL A 334 2.40 9.44 -7.59
N THR A 335 1.11 9.17 -7.77
CA THR A 335 0.58 8.34 -8.86
C THR A 335 -0.20 9.19 -9.85
N GLY A 336 -0.38 8.69 -11.07
CA GLY A 336 -1.08 9.43 -12.12
C GLY A 336 -0.37 10.73 -12.50
N ALA A 337 0.96 10.79 -12.47
CA ALA A 337 1.69 12.02 -12.79
C ALA A 337 1.50 12.47 -14.25
N ALA A 338 1.21 11.55 -15.17
CA ALA A 338 0.82 11.87 -16.54
C ALA A 338 -0.69 11.76 -16.80
N GLY A 339 -1.51 11.62 -15.74
CA GLY A 339 -2.96 11.51 -15.84
C GLY A 339 -3.54 10.55 -14.80
N THR A 340 -3.90 9.34 -15.23
CA THR A 340 -4.55 8.34 -14.37
C THR A 340 -3.54 7.36 -13.81
N GLY A 341 -3.66 7.03 -12.53
CA GLY A 341 -2.83 6.03 -11.87
C GLY A 341 -3.28 5.77 -10.45
N LEU A 342 -2.90 4.60 -9.92
CA LEU A 342 -3.33 4.09 -8.63
C LEU A 342 -2.14 3.83 -7.70
N LEU A 343 -2.35 4.05 -6.41
CA LEU A 343 -1.50 3.47 -5.37
C LEU A 343 -2.07 2.09 -5.03
N ILE A 344 -1.34 1.04 -5.40
CA ILE A 344 -1.76 -0.35 -5.23
C ILE A 344 -0.93 -0.96 -4.11
N ASN A 345 -1.60 -1.34 -3.03
CA ASN A 345 -0.98 -2.03 -1.91
C ASN A 345 -1.37 -3.51 -1.94
N ASN A 346 -0.46 -4.35 -2.45
CA ASN A 346 -0.63 -5.80 -2.49
C ASN A 346 -0.01 -6.49 -1.26
N ARG A 347 0.38 -5.74 -0.23
CA ARG A 347 1.00 -6.30 0.97
C ARG A 347 -0.03 -6.61 2.04
N ASP A 348 0.06 -7.81 2.59
CA ASP A 348 -0.79 -8.24 3.69
C ASP A 348 0.03 -8.73 4.89
N LEU A 349 -0.04 -7.98 6.01
CA LEU A 349 0.58 -8.40 7.27
C LEU A 349 -0.26 -9.44 8.02
N CYS A 350 -1.36 -9.90 7.42
CA CYS A 350 -2.28 -10.87 7.97
C CYS A 350 -2.86 -10.35 9.29
N ALA A 351 -2.79 -11.14 10.36
CA ALA A 351 -3.17 -10.69 11.70
C ALA A 351 -2.37 -9.46 12.18
N GLY A 352 -1.20 -9.18 11.59
CA GLY A 352 -0.41 -7.98 11.89
C GLY A 352 -1.07 -6.68 11.45
N ASN A 353 -1.98 -6.71 10.46
CA ASN A 353 -2.66 -5.50 9.98
C ASN A 353 -3.48 -4.83 11.09
N ILE A 354 -3.91 -5.57 12.12
CA ILE A 354 -4.67 -5.01 13.24
C ILE A 354 -3.88 -3.97 14.03
N ASN A 355 -2.55 -4.12 14.06
CA ASN A 355 -1.65 -3.29 14.84
C ASN A 355 -0.89 -2.31 13.96
N SER A 356 -0.57 -2.72 12.73
CA SER A 356 0.36 -2.01 11.86
C SER A 356 -0.18 -1.84 10.45
N PRO A 357 0.07 -0.71 9.78
CA PRO A 357 -0.19 -0.58 8.36
C PRO A 357 0.77 -1.46 7.56
N SER A 358 0.30 -2.05 6.45
CA SER A 358 1.19 -2.81 5.55
C SER A 358 2.03 -1.89 4.67
N LEU A 359 1.59 -0.64 4.48
CA LEU A 359 2.33 0.45 3.84
C LEU A 359 2.34 1.69 4.73
N TYR A 360 3.54 2.13 5.09
CA TYR A 360 3.77 3.33 5.89
C TYR A 360 4.55 4.37 5.10
N ILE A 361 4.09 5.62 5.10
CA ILE A 361 4.74 6.71 4.37
C ILE A 361 4.99 7.89 5.31
N LYS A 362 6.27 8.13 5.63
CA LYS A 362 6.71 9.25 6.45
C LYS A 362 7.16 10.40 5.58
N ALA A 363 6.68 11.61 5.81
CA ALA A 363 7.15 12.77 5.05
C ALA A 363 8.62 13.09 5.37
N ARG A 364 9.36 13.53 4.33
CA ARG A 364 10.72 14.08 4.45
C ARG A 364 10.71 15.54 3.95
N PRO A 365 10.33 16.52 4.80
CA PRO A 365 10.27 17.92 4.39
C PRO A 365 11.63 18.47 3.90
N ASP A 366 12.74 17.88 4.35
CA ASP A 366 14.08 18.21 3.86
C ASP A 366 14.25 17.94 2.36
N PHE A 367 13.48 17.01 1.77
CA PHE A 367 13.51 16.81 0.32
C PHE A 367 12.95 17.99 -0.47
N ILE A 368 11.95 18.69 0.06
CA ILE A 368 11.40 19.90 -0.58
C ILE A 368 12.41 21.05 -0.44
N LEU A 369 13.03 21.19 0.74
CA LEU A 369 14.02 22.24 1.00
C LEU A 369 15.26 22.09 0.10
N ASN A 370 15.73 20.86 -0.09
CA ASN A 370 16.91 20.54 -0.89
C ASN A 370 16.59 20.15 -2.33
N ALA A 371 15.33 20.27 -2.77
CA ALA A 371 14.88 19.89 -4.09
C ALA A 371 15.76 20.48 -5.22
N PRO A 372 16.15 19.68 -6.24
CA PRO A 372 16.91 20.17 -7.37
C PRO A 372 16.07 21.15 -8.20
N SER A 373 16.74 22.09 -8.87
CA SER A 373 16.09 23.16 -9.63
C SER A 373 15.17 22.64 -10.74
N VAL A 374 15.41 21.43 -11.27
CA VAL A 374 14.58 20.79 -12.31
C VAL A 374 13.14 20.53 -11.86
N ILE A 375 12.89 20.37 -10.56
CA ILE A 375 11.52 20.19 -10.02
C ILE A 375 10.96 21.46 -9.38
N LYS A 376 11.78 22.49 -9.20
CA LYS A 376 11.35 23.79 -8.67
C LYS A 376 10.64 24.55 -9.77
N THR A 377 9.43 25.03 -9.48
CA THR A 377 8.69 25.88 -10.41
C THR A 377 8.47 27.26 -9.83
N SER A 378 8.94 28.26 -10.55
CA SER A 378 8.59 29.65 -10.29
C SER A 378 7.17 29.91 -10.76
N THR A 379 6.33 30.44 -9.88
CA THR A 379 5.05 31.05 -10.25
C THR A 379 5.30 32.54 -10.52
N TYR A 380 4.92 33.00 -11.69
CA TYR A 380 4.98 34.42 -12.06
C TYR A 380 3.56 34.95 -12.18
N THR A 381 3.30 36.06 -11.49
CA THR A 381 2.07 36.84 -11.69
C THR A 381 2.46 38.06 -12.52
N TRP A 382 2.03 38.07 -13.78
CA TRP A 382 2.17 39.25 -14.63
C TRP A 382 0.94 40.13 -14.42
N GLN A 383 1.17 41.37 -14.00
CA GLN A 383 0.15 42.40 -13.95
C GLN A 383 0.59 43.52 -14.89
N GLU A 384 -0.24 43.82 -15.88
CA GLU A 384 -0.04 45.01 -16.70
C GLU A 384 -0.28 46.23 -15.81
N VAL A 385 0.79 46.98 -15.53
CA VAL A 385 0.67 48.32 -14.94
C VAL A 385 0.57 49.28 -16.11
N ALA A 386 -0.44 50.15 -16.10
CA ALA A 386 -0.89 50.98 -17.23
C ALA A 386 0.26 51.55 -18.10
N PRO A 387 0.07 51.71 -19.42
CA PRO A 387 1.11 52.08 -20.38
C PRO A 387 1.95 53.31 -20.02
#